data_AF-A0A7K3S5T5-F1
#
_entry.id   AF-A0A7K3S5T5-F1
#
_cell.length_a   1.000
_cell.length_b   1.000
_cell.length_c   1.000
_cell.angle_alpha   90.00
_cell.angle_beta   90.00
_cell.angle_gamma   90.00
#
_symmetry.space_group_name_H-M   'P 1'
#
loop_
_entity.id
_entity.type
_entity.pdbx_description
1 polymer ?
#
loop_
_entity_poly.entity_id
_entity_poly.type
_entity_poly.pdbx_seq_one_letter_code
_entity_poly.pdbx_strand_id
1 'polypeptide(L)'
;MSAAQQQPHEGDDEMAAHEQSTAHEDIDCRIRLTHDDFIMANHVVHGVSVLPGVTFLDLVHRVLIARGLDPVSFALRDILFSEPVVTCEGHERELRVTVTAGAPGRTRRITVESRWLRDGEPCAPWRENARAELVDCDEPLPPPLDVPRLQGALEQRRDMDSLYARTRREGIRHGGPMTCLGTLHRGGTELLASLRLDPTGAANEGGFHLHPAKADASTLVAFGQNEEVGEEPFVPFHIGWFRAPHAVRGTFHVHVAHPEVASWSGDLVHNDYTLHDDQGRMLAEFRDMSCKRIRHAGLITRLLDEVRAAPAQPVPEPVQQPVPEPVPRSAPEPARGDGSPAAAVAVATARLEELIAGELGRTSADVPSDTGFYDMGLDSVALLGIGERLETLVGATLYPTLLFEYGTVAALARHLADTYPHAFAAAPCAPAEPEEGGPGPAVGTGEAVTLCRVERWAEAP
;
A
#
# COMPACT_ATOMS: atom_id res chain seq x y z
N MET A 1 -49.37 -41.53 25.53
CA MET A 1 -48.74 -40.95 24.32
C MET A 1 -47.72 -39.93 24.81
N SER A 2 -46.44 -40.28 24.69
CA SER A 2 -45.30 -39.56 25.26
C SER A 2 -44.86 -38.47 24.29
N ALA A 3 -44.68 -37.25 24.79
CA ALA A 3 -44.11 -36.13 24.06
C ALA A 3 -42.58 -36.21 24.17
N ALA A 4 -41.91 -36.34 23.02
CA ALA A 4 -40.46 -36.25 22.93
C ALA A 4 -40.05 -34.78 22.88
N GLN A 5 -39.32 -34.33 23.90
CA GLN A 5 -38.59 -33.07 23.90
C GLN A 5 -37.30 -33.26 23.10
N GLN A 6 -37.12 -32.47 22.04
CA GLN A 6 -35.84 -32.29 21.36
C GLN A 6 -34.95 -31.40 22.22
N GLN A 7 -33.78 -31.92 22.60
CA GLN A 7 -32.69 -31.13 23.14
C GLN A 7 -32.02 -30.33 22.01
N PRO A 8 -31.59 -29.07 22.25
CA PRO A 8 -30.80 -28.33 21.28
C PRO A 8 -29.38 -28.90 21.18
N HIS A 9 -28.81 -28.85 19.97
CA HIS A 9 -27.46 -29.27 19.63
C HIS A 9 -26.41 -28.36 20.31
N GLU A 10 -25.90 -28.75 21.48
CA GLU A 10 -24.77 -28.06 22.16
C GLU A 10 -23.46 -28.10 21.34
N GLY A 11 -23.34 -29.00 20.36
CA GLY A 11 -22.13 -29.16 19.55
C GLY A 11 -21.94 -28.13 18.42
N ASP A 12 -23.02 -27.51 17.94
CA ASP A 12 -22.93 -26.52 16.84
C ASP A 12 -22.57 -25.11 17.38
N ASP A 13 -23.03 -24.78 18.60
CA ASP A 13 -22.72 -23.51 19.27
C ASP A 13 -21.25 -23.45 19.77
N GLU A 14 -20.68 -24.57 20.24
CA GLU A 14 -19.25 -24.61 20.62
C GLU A 14 -18.32 -24.45 19.41
N MET A 15 -18.67 -25.02 18.26
CA MET A 15 -17.87 -24.93 17.04
C MET A 15 -17.94 -23.52 16.42
N ALA A 16 -19.12 -22.91 16.38
CA ALA A 16 -19.30 -21.52 15.94
C ALA A 16 -18.63 -20.51 16.89
N ALA A 17 -18.63 -20.78 18.20
CA ALA A 17 -17.91 -19.95 19.18
C ALA A 17 -16.38 -20.09 19.07
N HIS A 18 -15.87 -21.28 18.73
CA HIS A 18 -14.44 -21.50 18.48
C HIS A 18 -13.98 -20.86 17.17
N GLU A 19 -14.78 -20.94 16.09
CA GLU A 19 -14.51 -20.30 14.80
C GLU A 19 -14.57 -18.75 14.89
N GLN A 20 -15.52 -18.21 15.67
CA GLN A 20 -15.55 -16.77 15.98
C GLN A 20 -14.37 -16.32 16.86
N SER A 21 -13.83 -17.21 17.71
CA SER A 21 -12.73 -16.89 18.61
C SER A 21 -11.39 -16.71 17.89
N THR A 22 -11.13 -17.45 16.80
CA THR A 22 -9.84 -17.37 16.09
C THR A 22 -9.77 -16.27 15.02
N ALA A 23 -10.93 -15.78 14.54
CA ALA A 23 -10.98 -14.74 13.51
C ALA A 23 -10.37 -13.41 13.95
N HIS A 24 -10.37 -13.14 15.26
CA HIS A 24 -9.92 -11.88 15.87
C HIS A 24 -8.54 -11.94 16.54
N GLU A 25 -7.83 -13.07 16.43
CA GLU A 25 -6.48 -13.22 16.98
C GLU A 25 -5.42 -12.49 16.14
N ASP A 26 -4.26 -12.28 16.75
CA ASP A 26 -3.08 -11.84 16.03
C ASP A 26 -2.69 -12.90 14.99
N ILE A 27 -2.42 -12.44 13.76
CA ILE A 27 -1.88 -13.29 12.70
C ILE A 27 -0.41 -12.88 12.52
N ASP A 28 0.47 -13.88 12.50
CA ASP A 28 1.87 -13.74 12.09
C ASP A 28 2.17 -14.87 11.11
N CYS A 29 2.34 -14.51 9.83
CA CYS A 29 2.61 -15.45 8.75
C CYS A 29 3.95 -15.10 8.11
N ARG A 30 4.83 -16.10 7.94
CA ARG A 30 6.15 -15.92 7.34
C ARG A 30 6.27 -16.71 6.05
N ILE A 31 6.89 -16.08 5.06
CA ILE A 31 7.07 -16.63 3.72
C ILE A 31 8.50 -16.40 3.28
N ARG A 32 9.07 -17.41 2.64
CA ARG A 32 10.36 -17.29 1.97
C ARG A 32 10.13 -17.07 0.49
N LEU A 33 10.61 -15.94 -0.02
CA LEU A 33 10.58 -15.58 -1.44
C LEU A 33 12.00 -15.71 -2.00
N THR A 34 12.20 -16.77 -2.79
CA THR A 34 13.50 -17.04 -3.41
C THR A 34 13.67 -16.23 -4.69
N HIS A 35 14.92 -16.07 -5.15
CA HIS A 35 15.19 -15.31 -6.38
C HIS A 35 14.66 -15.99 -7.65
N ASP A 36 14.59 -17.32 -7.60
CA ASP A 36 14.10 -18.24 -8.62
C ASP A 36 12.58 -18.50 -8.54
N ASP A 37 11.87 -17.86 -7.60
CA ASP A 37 10.41 -17.80 -7.61
C ASP A 37 9.90 -17.29 -8.97
N PHE A 38 8.80 -17.85 -9.47
CA PHE A 38 8.32 -17.54 -10.82
C PHE A 38 7.98 -16.06 -10.99
N ILE A 39 7.52 -15.37 -9.94
CA ILE A 39 7.21 -13.93 -10.01
C ILE A 39 8.52 -13.17 -10.20
N MET A 40 9.51 -13.48 -9.36
CA MET A 40 10.82 -12.81 -9.35
C MET A 40 11.58 -13.05 -10.65
N ALA A 41 11.55 -14.26 -11.19
CA ALA A 41 12.18 -14.61 -12.46
C ALA A 41 11.51 -13.93 -13.67
N ASN A 42 10.24 -13.51 -13.55
CA ASN A 42 9.44 -13.04 -14.68
C ASN A 42 8.91 -11.61 -14.54
N HIS A 43 9.26 -10.87 -13.50
CA HIS A 43 8.93 -9.45 -13.37
C HIS A 43 10.18 -8.62 -13.08
N VAL A 44 10.66 -7.91 -14.09
CA VAL A 44 11.95 -7.21 -14.06
C VAL A 44 11.78 -5.73 -14.39
N VAL A 45 12.12 -4.84 -13.46
CA VAL A 45 12.04 -3.39 -13.61
C VAL A 45 13.44 -2.80 -13.69
N HIS A 46 13.78 -2.15 -14.80
CA HIS A 46 15.12 -1.59 -15.06
C HIS A 46 16.28 -2.59 -14.79
N GLY A 47 16.04 -3.88 -15.07
CA GLY A 47 17.03 -4.95 -14.88
C GLY A 47 17.09 -5.53 -13.47
N VAL A 48 16.26 -5.08 -12.53
CA VAL A 48 16.14 -5.63 -11.18
C VAL A 48 14.92 -6.55 -11.11
N SER A 49 15.05 -7.69 -10.42
CA SER A 49 13.94 -8.58 -10.12
C SER A 49 13.09 -7.98 -9.00
N VAL A 50 11.82 -7.70 -9.29
CA VAL A 50 10.92 -6.94 -8.40
C VAL A 50 9.62 -7.71 -8.23
N LEU A 51 9.13 -7.81 -7.00
CA LEU A 51 7.77 -8.29 -6.71
C LEU A 51 6.77 -7.16 -7.01
N PRO A 52 5.76 -7.36 -7.89
CA PRO A 52 4.72 -6.35 -8.10
C PRO A 52 3.96 -6.07 -6.80
N GLY A 53 3.73 -4.80 -6.45
CA GLY A 53 3.06 -4.43 -5.18
C GLY A 53 1.69 -5.07 -5.00
N VAL A 54 0.90 -5.17 -6.08
CA VAL A 54 -0.43 -5.81 -6.08
C VAL A 54 -0.39 -7.31 -5.73
N THR A 55 0.78 -7.94 -5.73
CA THR A 55 0.95 -9.31 -5.22
C THR A 55 0.60 -9.43 -3.74
N PHE A 56 0.78 -8.36 -2.95
CA PHE A 56 0.42 -8.36 -1.54
C PHE A 56 -1.09 -8.55 -1.32
N LEU A 57 -1.93 -8.15 -2.28
CA LEU A 57 -3.38 -8.31 -2.18
C LEU A 57 -3.76 -9.79 -2.10
N ASP A 58 -3.19 -10.62 -2.98
CA ASP A 58 -3.36 -12.08 -2.94
C ASP A 58 -2.79 -12.70 -1.68
N LEU A 59 -1.57 -12.29 -1.32
CA LEU A 59 -0.90 -12.80 -0.15
C LEU A 59 -1.75 -12.60 1.11
N VAL A 60 -2.21 -11.37 1.34
CA VAL A 60 -3.08 -11.03 2.47
C VAL A 60 -4.39 -11.82 2.39
N HIS A 61 -5.04 -11.90 1.22
CA HIS A 61 -6.27 -12.66 1.08
C HIS A 61 -6.09 -14.13 1.44
N ARG A 62 -5.04 -14.79 0.95
CA ARG A 62 -4.79 -16.19 1.29
C ARG A 62 -4.50 -16.40 2.77
N VAL A 63 -3.79 -15.47 3.42
CA VAL A 63 -3.55 -15.52 4.87
C VAL A 63 -4.87 -15.41 5.65
N LEU A 64 -5.75 -14.48 5.26
CA LEU A 64 -7.05 -14.29 5.91
C LEU A 64 -8.00 -15.47 5.66
N ILE A 65 -8.07 -15.98 4.44
CA ILE A 65 -8.85 -17.17 4.07
C ILE A 65 -8.37 -18.40 4.85
N ALA A 66 -7.06 -18.60 4.97
CA ALA A 66 -6.48 -19.70 5.75
C ALA A 66 -6.80 -19.59 7.26
N ARG A 67 -7.21 -18.42 7.74
CA ARG A 67 -7.70 -18.17 9.10
C ARG A 67 -9.23 -18.21 9.22
N GLY A 68 -9.92 -18.61 8.15
CA GLY A 68 -11.37 -18.83 8.15
C GLY A 68 -12.20 -17.59 7.82
N LEU A 69 -11.60 -16.48 7.42
CA LEU A 69 -12.35 -15.31 6.97
C LEU A 69 -12.94 -15.56 5.58
N ASP A 70 -14.23 -15.27 5.42
CA ASP A 70 -14.91 -15.31 4.13
C ASP A 70 -14.49 -14.09 3.28
N PRO A 71 -13.93 -14.27 2.06
CA PRO A 71 -13.58 -13.17 1.17
C PRO A 71 -14.72 -12.19 0.86
N VAL A 72 -15.97 -12.62 0.99
CA VAL A 72 -17.14 -11.75 0.77
C VAL A 72 -17.36 -10.81 1.95
N SER A 73 -16.91 -11.17 3.16
CA SER A 73 -17.22 -10.44 4.40
C SER A 73 -16.16 -9.42 4.80
N PHE A 74 -15.08 -9.24 4.04
CA PHE A 74 -14.04 -8.27 4.36
C PHE A 74 -13.57 -7.47 3.14
N ALA A 75 -12.97 -6.32 3.42
CA ALA A 75 -12.26 -5.51 2.45
C ALA A 75 -10.95 -4.98 3.07
N LEU A 76 -10.09 -4.48 2.20
CA LEU A 76 -8.86 -3.78 2.56
C LEU A 76 -9.05 -2.29 2.23
N ARG A 77 -8.70 -1.43 3.18
CA ARG A 77 -8.72 0.03 3.03
C ARG A 77 -7.31 0.60 3.19
N ASP A 78 -7.07 1.74 2.55
CA ASP A 78 -5.83 2.53 2.68
C ASP A 78 -4.57 1.67 2.49
N ILE A 79 -4.57 0.87 1.42
CA ILE A 79 -3.45 0.00 1.08
C ILE A 79 -2.32 0.88 0.55
N LEU A 80 -1.18 0.88 1.22
CA LEU A 80 0.02 1.57 0.77
C LEU A 80 1.13 0.57 0.44
N PHE A 81 1.78 0.78 -0.70
CA PHE A 81 3.02 0.09 -1.08
C PHE A 81 4.23 0.97 -0.76
N SER A 82 4.80 0.78 0.43
CA SER A 82 5.86 1.62 1.01
C SER A 82 7.21 1.43 0.33
N GLU A 83 7.65 0.17 0.16
CA GLU A 83 8.95 -0.17 -0.45
C GLU A 83 8.85 -1.44 -1.30
N PRO A 84 9.38 -1.46 -2.54
CA PRO A 84 9.39 -2.65 -3.38
C PRO A 84 10.22 -3.79 -2.79
N VAL A 85 9.71 -5.02 -2.88
CA VAL A 85 10.50 -6.22 -2.56
C VAL A 85 11.30 -6.63 -3.78
N VAL A 86 12.63 -6.66 -3.62
CA VAL A 86 13.56 -7.05 -4.69
C VAL A 86 14.42 -8.23 -4.24
N THR A 87 14.87 -9.03 -5.21
CA THR A 87 15.82 -10.14 -5.00
C THR A 87 16.99 -10.04 -5.98
N CYS A 88 18.08 -10.75 -5.68
CA CYS A 88 19.18 -10.94 -6.62
C CYS A 88 19.85 -12.28 -6.38
N GLU A 89 20.73 -12.70 -7.28
CA GLU A 89 21.46 -13.95 -7.15
C GLU A 89 22.18 -14.05 -5.78
N GLY A 90 21.98 -15.20 -5.10
CA GLY A 90 22.50 -15.45 -3.76
C GLY A 90 21.79 -14.73 -2.62
N HIS A 91 20.75 -13.93 -2.89
CA HIS A 91 20.00 -13.19 -1.87
C HIS A 91 18.48 -13.31 -2.07
N GLU A 92 17.81 -13.75 -1.02
CA GLU A 92 16.38 -13.98 -0.98
C GLU A 92 15.70 -13.03 0.00
N ARG A 93 14.38 -13.14 0.14
CA ARG A 93 13.60 -12.35 1.09
C ARG A 93 12.80 -13.26 2.02
N GLU A 94 12.85 -12.98 3.32
CA GLU A 94 11.82 -13.43 4.25
C GLU A 94 10.77 -12.33 4.32
N LEU A 95 9.51 -12.66 4.04
CA LEU A 95 8.36 -11.79 4.20
C LEU A 95 7.61 -12.17 5.48
N ARG A 96 7.05 -11.18 6.15
CA ARG A 96 6.19 -11.34 7.32
C ARG A 96 4.91 -10.55 7.12
N VAL A 97 3.78 -11.23 7.19
CA VAL A 97 2.45 -10.62 7.20
C VAL A 97 1.95 -10.65 8.64
N THR A 98 1.70 -9.49 9.21
CA THR A 98 1.09 -9.36 10.52
C THR A 98 -0.30 -8.76 10.41
N VAL A 99 -1.26 -9.27 11.19
CA VAL A 99 -2.59 -8.69 11.34
C VAL A 99 -2.86 -8.53 12.82
N THR A 100 -3.06 -7.31 13.28
CA THR A 100 -3.33 -7.04 14.70
C THR A 100 -4.68 -7.59 15.11
N ALA A 101 -4.77 -8.10 16.33
CA ALA A 101 -6.03 -8.42 16.99
C ALA A 101 -6.90 -7.15 17.07
N GLY A 102 -8.20 -7.33 16.86
CA GLY A 102 -9.17 -6.25 16.95
C GLY A 102 -10.48 -6.77 17.50
N ALA A 103 -11.06 -6.02 18.44
CA ALA A 103 -12.43 -6.28 18.87
C ALA A 103 -13.38 -6.22 17.66
N PRO A 104 -14.49 -6.98 17.64
CA PRO A 104 -15.48 -6.90 16.58
C PRO A 104 -15.90 -5.45 16.28
N GLY A 105 -15.95 -5.08 14.99
CA GLY A 105 -16.26 -3.72 14.54
C GLY A 105 -15.14 -2.68 14.71
N ARG A 106 -13.92 -3.08 15.10
CA ARG A 106 -12.74 -2.22 15.04
C ARG A 106 -11.87 -2.60 13.83
N THR A 107 -11.41 -1.58 13.12
CA THR A 107 -10.41 -1.70 12.07
C THR A 107 -9.15 -2.39 12.59
N ARG A 108 -8.69 -3.43 11.89
CA ARG A 108 -7.46 -4.16 12.21
C ARG A 108 -6.36 -3.71 11.26
N ARG A 109 -5.14 -3.54 11.76
CA ARG A 109 -3.99 -3.17 10.93
C ARG A 109 -3.34 -4.41 10.33
N ILE A 110 -3.02 -4.34 9.04
CA ILE A 110 -2.18 -5.30 8.33
C ILE A 110 -0.85 -4.63 8.00
N THR A 111 0.25 -5.32 8.28
CA THR A 111 1.59 -4.90 7.85
C THR A 111 2.28 -6.05 7.15
N VAL A 112 2.93 -5.76 6.02
CA VAL A 112 3.81 -6.67 5.29
C VAL A 112 5.22 -6.11 5.35
N GLU A 113 6.12 -6.87 5.96
CA GLU A 113 7.54 -6.53 6.07
C GLU A 113 8.39 -7.57 5.35
N SER A 114 9.61 -7.19 4.96
CA SER A 114 10.61 -8.14 4.49
C SER A 114 12.00 -7.82 4.99
N ARG A 115 12.85 -8.84 5.03
CA ARG A 115 14.28 -8.71 5.25
C ARG A 115 15.07 -9.60 4.30
N TRP A 116 16.32 -9.22 4.06
CA TRP A 116 17.22 -10.00 3.22
C TRP A 116 17.69 -11.27 3.93
N LEU A 117 17.74 -12.36 3.17
CA LEU A 117 18.40 -13.61 3.54
C LEU A 117 19.61 -13.86 2.62
N ARG A 118 20.69 -14.39 3.19
CA ARG A 118 21.83 -14.96 2.48
C ARG A 118 22.04 -16.38 3.00
N ASP A 119 22.03 -17.36 2.10
CA ASP A 119 22.14 -18.79 2.47
C ASP A 119 21.09 -19.24 3.52
N GLY A 120 19.89 -18.64 3.46
CA GLY A 120 18.78 -18.90 4.39
C GLY A 120 18.85 -18.12 5.71
N GLU A 121 19.93 -17.38 5.97
CA GLU A 121 20.13 -16.62 7.21
C GLU A 121 19.88 -15.12 7.02
N PRO A 122 19.25 -14.43 7.99
CA PRO A 122 19.03 -12.99 7.93
C PRO A 122 20.34 -12.20 7.81
N CYS A 123 20.43 -11.31 6.82
CA CYS A 123 21.60 -10.46 6.59
C CYS A 123 21.31 -8.96 6.58
N ALA A 124 20.04 -8.57 6.74
CA ALA A 124 19.59 -7.18 6.85
C ALA A 124 18.40 -7.07 7.83
N PRO A 125 18.10 -5.86 8.37
CA PRO A 125 16.92 -5.64 9.20
C PRO A 125 15.61 -5.75 8.40
N TRP A 126 14.49 -5.77 9.13
CA TRP A 126 13.16 -5.67 8.54
C TRP A 126 12.90 -4.29 7.93
N ARG A 127 12.14 -4.27 6.84
CA ARG A 127 11.60 -3.10 6.15
C ARG A 127 10.12 -3.29 5.91
N GLU A 128 9.32 -2.27 6.16
CA GLU A 128 7.91 -2.27 5.76
C GLU A 128 7.82 -2.17 4.23
N ASN A 129 7.12 -3.11 3.61
CA ASN A 129 6.88 -3.12 2.17
C ASN A 129 5.45 -2.70 1.82
N ALA A 130 4.48 -3.05 2.67
CA ALA A 130 3.11 -2.60 2.52
C ALA A 130 2.37 -2.56 3.86
N ARG A 131 1.31 -1.77 3.90
CA ARG A 131 0.34 -1.76 5.01
C ARG A 131 -1.07 -1.56 4.48
N ALA A 132 -2.06 -1.99 5.26
CA ALA A 132 -3.47 -1.79 4.97
C ALA A 132 -4.31 -1.86 6.24
N GLU A 133 -5.57 -1.50 6.11
CA GLU A 133 -6.59 -1.70 7.12
C GLU A 133 -7.56 -2.80 6.69
N LEU A 134 -7.74 -3.81 7.54
CA LEU A 134 -8.76 -4.83 7.38
C LEU A 134 -10.06 -4.33 8.02
N VAL A 135 -11.12 -4.32 7.21
CA VAL A 135 -12.46 -3.88 7.61
C VAL A 135 -13.50 -4.94 7.26
N ASP A 136 -14.54 -5.04 8.08
CA ASP A 136 -15.74 -5.82 7.75
C ASP A 136 -16.43 -5.18 6.53
N CYS A 137 -16.90 -6.02 5.60
CA CYS A 137 -17.57 -5.58 4.38
C CYS A 137 -18.97 -6.20 4.30
N ASP A 138 -19.98 -5.35 4.43
CA ASP A 138 -21.40 -5.68 4.23
C ASP A 138 -21.97 -5.09 2.93
N GLU A 139 -21.12 -4.41 2.13
CA GLU A 139 -21.52 -3.85 0.84
C GLU A 139 -22.02 -4.97 -0.10
N PRO A 140 -23.27 -4.89 -0.61
CA PRO A 140 -23.81 -5.93 -1.49
C PRO A 140 -23.02 -5.99 -2.80
N LEU A 141 -22.95 -7.20 -3.36
CA LEU A 141 -22.37 -7.39 -4.69
C LEU A 141 -23.26 -6.72 -5.75
N PRO A 142 -22.67 -5.96 -6.70
CA PRO A 142 -23.45 -5.36 -7.78
C PRO A 142 -24.06 -6.43 -8.70
N PRO A 143 -25.11 -6.08 -9.47
CA PRO A 143 -25.64 -6.99 -10.48
C PRO A 143 -24.55 -7.35 -11.52
N PRO A 144 -24.63 -8.53 -12.17
CA PRO A 144 -23.64 -8.94 -13.14
C PRO A 144 -23.49 -7.95 -14.31
N LEU A 145 -22.25 -7.69 -14.71
CA LEU A 145 -21.91 -6.84 -15.83
C LEU A 145 -22.30 -7.52 -17.15
N ASP A 146 -22.95 -6.78 -18.06
CA ASP A 146 -23.26 -7.28 -19.40
C ASP A 146 -22.02 -7.18 -20.31
N VAL A 147 -21.10 -8.14 -20.13
CA VAL A 147 -19.83 -8.24 -20.87
C VAL A 147 -20.05 -8.29 -22.39
N PRO A 148 -20.95 -9.15 -22.94
CA PRO A 148 -21.19 -9.20 -24.39
C PRO A 148 -21.69 -7.87 -24.96
N ARG A 149 -22.59 -7.17 -24.26
CA ARG A 149 -23.08 -5.85 -24.69
C ARG A 149 -21.95 -4.83 -24.73
N LEU A 150 -21.10 -4.78 -23.71
CA LEU A 150 -19.95 -3.86 -23.68
C LEU A 150 -18.94 -4.17 -24.78
N GLN A 151 -18.56 -5.44 -24.96
CA GLN A 151 -17.64 -5.85 -26.04
C GLN A 151 -18.16 -5.45 -27.43
N GLY A 152 -19.48 -5.53 -27.66
CA GLY A 152 -20.12 -5.15 -28.92
C GLY A 152 -20.29 -3.63 -29.12
N ALA A 153 -20.35 -2.86 -28.02
CA ALA A 153 -20.53 -1.40 -28.07
C ALA A 153 -19.21 -0.63 -28.20
N LEU A 154 -18.10 -1.19 -27.71
CA LEU A 154 -16.79 -0.56 -27.69
C LEU A 154 -16.02 -0.85 -29.00
N GLU A 155 -15.94 0.15 -29.86
CA GLU A 155 -15.55 0.01 -31.27
C GLU A 155 -14.04 -0.22 -31.51
N GLN A 156 -13.19 0.32 -30.64
CA GLN A 156 -11.74 0.24 -30.82
C GLN A 156 -11.20 -1.03 -30.18
N ARG A 157 -10.54 -1.85 -31.00
CA ARG A 157 -9.93 -3.11 -30.56
C ARG A 157 -8.41 -3.01 -30.52
N ARG A 158 -7.81 -3.45 -29.43
CA ARG A 158 -6.36 -3.62 -29.29
C ARG A 158 -6.01 -4.96 -28.64
N ASP A 159 -4.80 -5.44 -28.87
CA ASP A 159 -4.29 -6.63 -28.20
C ASP A 159 -3.63 -6.24 -26.87
N MET A 160 -3.70 -7.13 -25.86
CA MET A 160 -3.01 -6.94 -24.59
C MET A 160 -1.50 -6.75 -24.74
N ASP A 161 -0.89 -7.34 -25.77
CA ASP A 161 0.53 -7.12 -26.08
C ASP A 161 0.84 -5.65 -26.38
N SER A 162 -0.13 -4.83 -26.78
CA SER A 162 0.10 -3.38 -26.95
C SER A 162 0.44 -2.68 -25.63
N LEU A 163 -0.19 -3.08 -24.52
CA LEU A 163 0.14 -2.59 -23.18
C LEU A 163 1.47 -3.15 -22.70
N TYR A 164 1.75 -4.43 -22.92
CA TYR A 164 3.06 -5.00 -22.61
C TYR A 164 4.19 -4.39 -23.47
N ALA A 165 3.92 -4.00 -24.71
CA ALA A 165 4.87 -3.29 -25.56
C ALA A 165 5.19 -1.91 -24.98
N ARG A 166 4.22 -1.25 -24.37
CA ARG A 166 4.43 0.02 -23.66
C ARG A 166 5.29 -0.18 -22.41
N THR A 167 4.96 -1.12 -21.53
CA THR A 167 5.75 -1.38 -20.31
C THR A 167 7.20 -1.78 -20.62
N ARG A 168 7.43 -2.51 -21.72
CA ARG A 168 8.80 -2.82 -22.23
C ARG A 168 9.60 -1.56 -22.60
N ARG A 169 8.96 -0.53 -23.16
CA ARG A 169 9.62 0.77 -23.45
C ARG A 169 9.93 1.53 -22.18
N GLU A 170 9.07 1.43 -21.18
CA GLU A 170 9.23 2.03 -19.84
C GLU A 170 10.25 1.25 -18.97
N GLY A 171 10.84 0.17 -19.49
CA GLY A 171 11.88 -0.59 -18.81
C GLY A 171 11.37 -1.71 -17.89
N ILE A 172 10.08 -2.05 -17.97
CA ILE A 172 9.49 -3.18 -17.25
C ILE A 172 9.32 -4.38 -18.19
N ARG A 173 9.84 -5.54 -17.80
CA ARG A 173 9.73 -6.78 -18.57
C ARG A 173 8.96 -7.84 -17.79
N HIS A 174 7.98 -8.41 -18.49
CA HIS A 174 7.15 -9.52 -18.01
C HIS A 174 7.51 -10.78 -18.79
N GLY A 175 7.84 -11.86 -18.09
CA GLY A 175 7.96 -13.19 -18.66
C GLY A 175 6.61 -13.89 -18.73
N GLY A 176 6.56 -15.04 -19.42
CA GLY A 176 5.31 -15.78 -19.68
C GLY A 176 4.43 -15.98 -18.44
N PRO A 177 4.96 -16.54 -17.33
CA PRO A 177 4.21 -16.72 -16.09
C PRO A 177 3.65 -15.44 -15.46
N MET A 178 4.19 -14.26 -15.81
CA MET A 178 3.73 -12.94 -15.38
C MET A 178 2.98 -12.18 -16.49
N THR A 179 2.53 -12.88 -17.55
CA THR A 179 1.85 -12.29 -18.70
C THR A 179 0.42 -12.80 -18.83
N CYS A 180 -0.51 -11.91 -19.18
CA CYS A 180 -1.86 -12.25 -19.61
C CYS A 180 -2.04 -12.03 -21.13
N LEU A 181 -2.85 -12.88 -21.76
CA LEU A 181 -3.19 -12.78 -23.18
C LEU A 181 -4.65 -12.37 -23.32
N GLY A 182 -4.97 -11.51 -24.29
CA GLY A 182 -6.34 -11.08 -24.46
C GLY A 182 -6.53 -9.87 -25.37
N THR A 183 -7.76 -9.37 -25.38
CA THR A 183 -8.16 -8.24 -26.22
C THR A 183 -8.75 -7.13 -25.34
N LEU A 184 -8.42 -5.89 -25.68
CA LEU A 184 -9.00 -4.67 -25.14
C LEU A 184 -10.01 -4.11 -26.14
N HIS A 185 -11.16 -3.72 -25.62
CA HIS A 185 -12.21 -3.00 -26.32
C HIS A 185 -12.34 -1.62 -25.67
N ARG A 186 -12.33 -0.55 -26.46
CA ARG A 186 -12.39 0.83 -25.97
C ARG A 186 -13.39 1.64 -26.78
N GLY A 187 -14.09 2.57 -26.12
CA GLY A 187 -15.05 3.47 -26.76
C GLY A 187 -15.53 4.52 -25.76
N GLY A 188 -15.60 5.78 -26.18
CA GLY A 188 -15.92 6.88 -25.27
C GLY A 188 -14.92 6.97 -24.12
N THR A 189 -15.43 6.87 -22.89
CA THR A 189 -14.66 6.87 -21.63
C THR A 189 -14.36 5.48 -21.09
N GLU A 190 -14.93 4.44 -21.71
CA GLU A 190 -14.91 3.09 -21.17
C GLU A 190 -13.88 2.21 -21.88
N LEU A 191 -13.32 1.29 -21.10
CA LEU A 191 -12.45 0.23 -21.57
C LEU A 191 -12.86 -1.10 -20.93
N LEU A 192 -12.89 -2.15 -21.74
CA LEU A 192 -13.10 -3.52 -21.31
C LEU A 192 -11.99 -4.42 -21.87
N ALA A 193 -11.20 -5.05 -21.01
CA ALA A 193 -10.25 -6.08 -21.42
C ALA A 193 -10.79 -7.47 -21.09
N SER A 194 -10.59 -8.44 -21.98
CA SER A 194 -10.92 -9.85 -21.77
C SER A 194 -9.63 -10.66 -21.83
N LEU A 195 -9.20 -11.17 -20.68
CA LEU A 195 -7.85 -11.65 -20.43
C LEU A 195 -7.84 -13.07 -19.87
N ARG A 196 -6.74 -13.78 -20.07
CA ARG A 196 -6.42 -15.06 -19.42
C ARG A 196 -4.92 -15.16 -19.21
N LEU A 197 -4.48 -16.03 -18.29
CA LEU A 197 -3.04 -16.29 -18.10
C LEU A 197 -2.41 -16.82 -19.40
N ASP A 198 -1.15 -16.44 -19.63
CA ASP A 198 -0.31 -17.18 -20.56
C ASP A 198 -0.24 -18.65 -20.13
N PRO A 199 -0.28 -19.61 -21.07
CA PRO A 199 -0.23 -21.04 -20.75
C PRO A 199 0.96 -21.46 -19.87
N THR A 200 2.08 -20.73 -19.92
CA THR A 200 3.26 -21.00 -19.08
C THR A 200 3.06 -20.62 -17.60
N GLY A 201 2.12 -19.73 -17.28
CA GLY A 201 1.74 -19.37 -15.91
C GLY A 201 0.48 -20.09 -15.39
N ALA A 202 -0.28 -20.75 -16.27
CA ALA A 202 -1.60 -21.27 -15.92
C ALA A 202 -1.59 -22.49 -14.96
N ALA A 203 -0.48 -23.23 -14.88
CA ALA A 203 -0.41 -24.49 -14.15
C ALA A 203 -0.72 -24.36 -12.64
N ASN A 204 -0.36 -23.22 -12.04
CA ASN A 204 -0.49 -22.99 -10.59
C ASN A 204 -1.61 -22.00 -10.23
N GLU A 205 -2.50 -21.65 -11.18
CA GLU A 205 -3.57 -20.67 -10.95
C GLU A 205 -4.45 -21.02 -9.74
N GLY A 206 -4.70 -22.32 -9.52
CA GLY A 206 -5.53 -22.80 -8.41
C GLY A 206 -4.99 -22.47 -7.01
N GLY A 207 -3.69 -22.21 -6.88
CA GLY A 207 -3.04 -21.84 -5.61
C GLY A 207 -3.22 -20.38 -5.21
N PHE A 208 -3.83 -19.55 -6.08
CA PHE A 208 -4.00 -18.12 -5.85
C PHE A 208 -5.48 -17.74 -5.71
N HIS A 209 -5.75 -16.78 -4.84
CA HIS A 209 -7.05 -16.09 -4.81
C HIS A 209 -7.07 -15.03 -5.91
N LEU A 210 -5.96 -14.31 -6.06
CA LEU A 210 -5.74 -13.33 -7.12
C LEU A 210 -4.34 -13.58 -7.72
N HIS A 211 -4.26 -14.33 -8.82
CA HIS A 211 -2.96 -14.67 -9.40
C HIS A 211 -2.13 -13.39 -9.69
N PRO A 212 -0.85 -13.31 -9.27
CA PRO A 212 -0.04 -12.08 -9.38
C PRO A 212 -0.01 -11.48 -10.79
N ALA A 213 0.15 -12.32 -11.82
CA ALA A 213 0.11 -11.91 -13.22
C ALA A 213 -1.24 -11.28 -13.65
N LYS A 214 -2.37 -11.72 -13.06
CA LYS A 214 -3.69 -11.16 -13.37
C LYS A 214 -3.90 -9.83 -12.66
N ALA A 215 -3.48 -9.74 -11.39
CA ALA A 215 -3.52 -8.52 -10.62
C ALA A 215 -2.68 -7.42 -11.29
N ASP A 216 -1.47 -7.78 -11.70
CA ASP A 216 -0.56 -6.90 -12.39
C ASP A 216 -1.12 -6.47 -13.75
N ALA A 217 -1.55 -7.43 -14.58
CA ALA A 217 -2.18 -7.13 -15.87
C ALA A 217 -3.42 -6.22 -15.75
N SER A 218 -4.22 -6.37 -14.69
CA SER A 218 -5.37 -5.48 -14.50
C SER A 218 -4.98 -4.04 -14.21
N THR A 219 -3.84 -3.81 -13.53
CA THR A 219 -3.31 -2.44 -13.37
C THR A 219 -2.87 -1.86 -14.71
N LEU A 220 -2.21 -2.65 -15.58
CA LEU A 220 -1.83 -2.17 -16.92
C LEU A 220 -3.05 -1.73 -17.73
N VAL A 221 -4.16 -2.49 -17.61
CA VAL A 221 -5.43 -2.16 -18.26
C VAL A 221 -6.05 -0.89 -17.66
N ALA A 222 -6.09 -0.78 -16.33
CA ALA A 222 -6.65 0.37 -15.62
C ALA A 222 -5.97 1.69 -15.99
N PHE A 223 -4.67 1.67 -16.32
CA PHE A 223 -3.89 2.84 -16.72
C PHE A 223 -3.49 2.83 -18.21
N GLY A 224 -4.29 2.13 -19.02
CA GLY A 224 -4.05 1.91 -20.44
C GLY A 224 -4.82 2.83 -21.38
N GLN A 225 -5.67 3.75 -20.89
CA GLN A 225 -6.50 4.59 -21.76
C GLN A 225 -5.76 5.84 -22.27
N ASN A 226 -4.86 6.42 -21.48
CA ASN A 226 -4.06 7.55 -21.90
C ASN A 226 -2.84 7.07 -22.68
N GLU A 227 -2.69 7.58 -23.90
CA GLU A 227 -1.58 7.25 -24.80
C GLU A 227 -0.39 8.18 -24.63
N GLU A 228 -0.61 9.36 -24.03
CA GLU A 228 0.39 10.42 -23.83
C GLU A 228 1.12 10.30 -22.49
N VAL A 229 1.51 9.08 -22.13
CA VAL A 229 2.35 8.87 -20.94
C VAL A 229 3.80 8.80 -21.38
N GLY A 230 4.68 9.53 -20.70
CA GLY A 230 6.12 9.59 -21.02
C GLY A 230 6.83 8.24 -20.92
N GLU A 231 8.14 8.23 -21.12
CA GLU A 231 8.95 6.99 -21.06
C GLU A 231 9.13 6.44 -19.62
N GLU A 232 8.63 7.15 -18.62
CA GLU A 232 8.78 6.82 -17.21
C GLU A 232 7.70 5.83 -16.75
N PRO A 233 8.06 4.73 -16.07
CA PRO A 233 7.09 3.76 -15.59
C PRO A 233 6.26 4.33 -14.44
N PHE A 234 5.00 3.92 -14.38
CA PHE A 234 4.13 4.12 -13.24
C PHE A 234 3.98 2.79 -12.49
N VAL A 235 4.16 2.80 -11.18
CA VAL A 235 4.05 1.62 -10.33
C VAL A 235 2.91 1.79 -9.31
N PRO A 236 2.20 0.72 -8.96
CA PRO A 236 1.23 0.73 -7.86
C PRO A 236 1.79 1.40 -6.61
N PHE A 237 1.03 2.35 -6.04
CA PHE A 237 1.46 3.10 -4.86
C PHE A 237 0.43 3.08 -3.74
N HIS A 238 -0.84 3.35 -4.05
CA HIS A 238 -1.92 3.38 -3.07
C HIS A 238 -3.21 2.77 -3.64
N ILE A 239 -4.05 2.17 -2.79
CA ILE A 239 -5.40 1.75 -3.11
C ILE A 239 -6.31 2.15 -1.96
N GLY A 240 -7.24 3.09 -2.18
CA GLY A 240 -8.16 3.52 -1.14
C GLY A 240 -9.08 2.39 -0.66
N TRP A 241 -9.57 1.57 -1.59
CA TRP A 241 -10.43 0.43 -1.26
C TRP A 241 -10.22 -0.75 -2.20
N PHE A 242 -10.11 -1.95 -1.63
CA PHE A 242 -10.00 -3.20 -2.37
C PHE A 242 -10.80 -4.32 -1.73
N ARG A 243 -11.56 -5.07 -2.54
CA ARG A 243 -12.15 -6.34 -2.14
C ARG A 243 -12.08 -7.35 -3.27
N ALA A 244 -11.93 -8.64 -2.92
CA ALA A 244 -11.97 -9.74 -3.87
C ALA A 244 -12.91 -10.84 -3.35
N PRO A 245 -14.24 -10.68 -3.50
CA PRO A 245 -15.22 -11.66 -3.02
C PRO A 245 -15.09 -13.05 -3.67
N HIS A 246 -14.48 -13.14 -4.86
CA HIS A 246 -14.28 -14.41 -5.56
C HIS A 246 -12.86 -14.53 -6.11
N ALA A 247 -12.34 -15.76 -6.15
CA ALA A 247 -11.04 -16.03 -6.73
C ALA A 247 -11.04 -15.76 -8.24
N VAL A 248 -9.97 -15.13 -8.76
CA VAL A 248 -9.85 -14.77 -10.17
C VAL A 248 -9.29 -15.95 -10.98
N ARG A 249 -10.17 -16.81 -11.50
CA ARG A 249 -9.81 -18.05 -12.21
C ARG A 249 -10.17 -17.99 -13.70
N GLY A 250 -9.45 -18.75 -14.53
CA GLY A 250 -9.71 -18.83 -15.96
C GLY A 250 -9.68 -17.48 -16.68
N THR A 251 -10.59 -17.30 -17.64
CA THR A 251 -10.82 -16.02 -18.30
C THR A 251 -11.44 -15.02 -17.33
N PHE A 252 -10.99 -13.78 -17.37
CA PHE A 252 -11.52 -12.68 -16.58
C PHE A 252 -11.62 -11.42 -17.41
N HIS A 253 -12.51 -10.52 -17.01
CA HIS A 253 -12.74 -9.25 -17.68
C HIS A 253 -12.38 -8.09 -16.76
N VAL A 254 -11.57 -7.15 -17.24
CA VAL A 254 -11.26 -5.91 -16.54
C VAL A 254 -12.13 -4.81 -17.14
N HIS A 255 -13.04 -4.24 -16.35
CA HIS A 255 -13.88 -3.11 -16.77
C HIS A 255 -13.40 -1.83 -16.10
N VAL A 256 -13.18 -0.81 -16.92
CA VAL A 256 -12.70 0.51 -16.52
C VAL A 256 -13.70 1.53 -17.07
N ALA A 257 -14.51 2.12 -16.20
CA ALA A 257 -15.63 2.97 -16.61
C ALA A 257 -15.18 4.36 -17.09
N HIS A 258 -14.05 4.84 -16.59
CA HIS A 258 -13.52 6.18 -16.85
C HIS A 258 -12.02 6.14 -17.14
N PRO A 259 -11.48 7.06 -17.95
CA PRO A 259 -10.04 7.18 -18.15
C PRO A 259 -9.35 7.52 -16.83
N GLU A 260 -8.12 7.05 -16.69
CA GLU A 260 -7.28 7.41 -15.56
C GLU A 260 -7.05 8.93 -15.51
N VAL A 261 -7.04 9.47 -14.29
CA VAL A 261 -6.95 10.91 -14.04
C VAL A 261 -5.59 11.21 -13.41
N ALA A 262 -4.83 12.10 -14.05
CA ALA A 262 -3.57 12.57 -13.52
C ALA A 262 -3.77 13.63 -12.44
N SER A 263 -3.01 13.53 -11.36
CA SER A 263 -2.81 14.62 -10.40
C SER A 263 -2.19 15.85 -11.07
N TRP A 264 -2.31 17.01 -10.44
CA TRP A 264 -1.75 18.26 -10.96
C TRP A 264 -0.23 18.22 -11.15
N SER A 265 0.50 17.52 -10.27
CA SER A 265 1.95 17.30 -10.40
C SER A 265 2.32 16.38 -11.57
N GLY A 266 1.37 15.56 -12.05
CA GLY A 266 1.60 14.51 -13.03
C GLY A 266 2.34 13.28 -12.47
N ASP A 267 2.65 13.26 -11.17
CA ASP A 267 3.40 12.18 -10.52
C ASP A 267 2.53 11.03 -10.03
N LEU A 268 1.23 11.29 -9.87
CA LEU A 268 0.22 10.28 -9.60
C LEU A 268 -0.84 10.27 -10.69
N VAL A 269 -1.30 9.07 -11.01
CA VAL A 269 -2.51 8.81 -11.79
C VAL A 269 -3.42 7.90 -10.98
N HIS A 270 -4.71 8.17 -10.97
CA HIS A 270 -5.70 7.35 -10.26
C HIS A 270 -6.77 6.80 -11.20
N ASN A 271 -7.30 5.62 -10.86
CA ASN A 271 -8.46 5.04 -11.55
C ASN A 271 -9.23 4.05 -10.67
N ASP A 272 -10.49 3.84 -11.02
CA ASP A 272 -11.38 2.83 -10.46
C ASP A 272 -11.65 1.75 -11.51
N TYR A 273 -11.62 0.49 -11.09
CA TYR A 273 -11.89 -0.62 -12.01
C TYR A 273 -12.33 -1.89 -11.28
N THR A 274 -12.99 -2.77 -12.03
CA THR A 274 -13.52 -4.03 -11.52
C THR A 274 -13.10 -5.22 -12.38
N LEU A 275 -12.99 -6.38 -11.74
CA LEU A 275 -12.73 -7.66 -12.39
C LEU A 275 -14.02 -8.49 -12.40
N HIS A 276 -14.31 -9.16 -13.51
CA HIS A 276 -15.53 -9.96 -13.69
C HIS A 276 -15.22 -11.33 -14.31
N ASP A 277 -16.06 -12.33 -14.04
CA ASP A 277 -16.06 -13.59 -14.78
C ASP A 277 -16.84 -13.49 -16.11
N ASP A 278 -16.86 -14.58 -16.88
CA ASP A 278 -17.58 -14.67 -18.16
C ASP A 278 -19.10 -14.47 -18.01
N GLN A 279 -19.65 -14.64 -16.79
CA GLN A 279 -21.05 -14.39 -16.44
C GLN A 279 -21.29 -12.95 -15.96
N GLY A 280 -20.26 -12.11 -15.91
CA GLY A 280 -20.32 -10.73 -15.45
C GLY A 280 -20.29 -10.57 -13.92
N ARG A 281 -20.19 -11.65 -13.15
CA ARG A 281 -20.13 -11.55 -11.68
C ARG A 281 -18.82 -10.91 -11.26
N MET A 282 -18.89 -9.99 -10.31
CA MET A 282 -17.71 -9.29 -9.82
C MET A 282 -16.79 -10.24 -9.03
N LEU A 283 -15.54 -10.30 -9.45
CA LEU A 283 -14.46 -11.07 -8.83
C LEU A 283 -13.65 -10.20 -7.86
N ALA A 284 -13.32 -8.98 -8.27
CA ALA A 284 -12.61 -8.01 -7.45
C ALA A 284 -12.96 -6.57 -7.85
N GLU A 285 -12.74 -5.64 -6.93
CA GLU A 285 -13.01 -4.22 -7.09
C GLU A 285 -11.85 -3.40 -6.51
N PHE A 286 -11.41 -2.41 -7.29
CA PHE A 286 -10.38 -1.45 -6.93
C PHE A 286 -11.01 -0.07 -7.01
N ARG A 287 -11.04 0.66 -5.89
CA ARG A 287 -11.42 2.08 -5.85
C ARG A 287 -10.25 2.90 -5.37
N ASP A 288 -10.06 4.05 -5.99
CA ASP A 288 -8.95 4.96 -5.76
C ASP A 288 -7.59 4.23 -5.85
N MET A 289 -7.42 3.41 -6.90
CA MET A 289 -6.11 2.85 -7.22
C MET A 289 -5.26 3.98 -7.77
N SER A 290 -4.13 4.24 -7.14
CA SER A 290 -3.15 5.22 -7.57
C SER A 290 -1.82 4.56 -7.94
N CYS A 291 -1.31 4.92 -9.12
CA CYS A 291 0.03 4.59 -9.56
C CYS A 291 0.91 5.82 -9.57
N LYS A 292 2.18 5.63 -9.21
CA LYS A 292 3.17 6.68 -9.04
C LYS A 292 4.29 6.56 -10.06
N ARG A 293 4.67 7.70 -10.63
CA ARG A 293 5.75 7.81 -11.59
C ARG A 293 7.11 7.55 -10.94
N ILE A 294 7.92 6.71 -11.56
CA ILE A 294 9.32 6.49 -11.19
C ILE A 294 10.21 7.31 -12.14
N ARG A 295 10.62 8.50 -11.69
CA ARG A 295 11.45 9.44 -12.49
C ARG A 295 12.86 8.93 -12.76
N HIS A 296 13.39 8.06 -11.89
CA HIS A 296 14.76 7.57 -12.00
C HIS A 296 14.86 6.07 -11.72
N ALA A 297 15.38 5.32 -12.69
CA ALA A 297 15.73 3.91 -12.53
C ALA A 297 16.64 3.63 -11.31
N GLY A 298 17.43 4.65 -10.91
CA GLY A 298 18.26 4.64 -9.71
C GLY A 298 17.52 4.24 -8.44
N LEU A 299 16.24 4.65 -8.29
CA LEU A 299 15.42 4.33 -7.12
C LEU A 299 15.20 2.83 -6.93
N ILE A 300 15.10 2.08 -8.04
CA ILE A 300 14.95 0.62 -7.99
C ILE A 300 16.31 -0.06 -7.83
N THR A 301 17.34 0.39 -8.57
CA THR A 301 18.66 -0.25 -8.54
C THR A 301 19.37 -0.14 -7.19
N ARG A 302 19.15 0.96 -6.45
CA ARG A 302 19.76 1.20 -5.12
C ARG A 302 19.23 0.28 -4.03
N LEU A 303 18.05 -0.33 -4.22
CA LEU A 303 17.52 -1.33 -3.28
C LEU A 303 18.45 -2.56 -3.14
N LEU A 304 19.34 -2.78 -4.11
CA LEU A 304 20.34 -3.85 -4.07
C LEU A 304 21.62 -3.46 -3.33
N ASP A 305 21.84 -2.17 -3.03
CA ASP A 305 23.08 -1.69 -2.42
C ASP A 305 23.27 -2.23 -1.00
N GLU A 306 22.17 -2.44 -0.26
CA GLU A 306 22.15 -2.99 1.09
C GLU A 306 22.85 -4.35 1.19
N VAL A 307 22.76 -5.17 0.14
CA VAL A 307 23.34 -6.52 0.10
C VAL A 307 24.58 -6.65 -0.80
N ARG A 308 24.78 -5.72 -1.74
CA ARG A 308 25.94 -5.69 -2.65
C ARG A 308 27.20 -5.14 -2.00
N ALA A 309 27.09 -4.36 -0.92
CA ALA A 309 28.24 -4.06 -0.07
C ALA A 309 28.57 -5.28 0.83
N ALA A 310 29.83 -5.71 0.92
CA ALA A 310 30.24 -6.89 1.72
C ALA A 310 31.43 -6.60 2.66
N PRO A 311 31.60 -7.33 3.80
CA PRO A 311 30.68 -8.30 4.41
C PRO A 311 30.03 -7.79 5.72
N ALA A 312 28.94 -8.50 6.08
CA ALA A 312 28.09 -8.32 7.24
C ALA A 312 28.87 -8.25 8.57
N GLN A 313 28.61 -7.19 9.34
CA GLN A 313 28.64 -7.32 10.78
C GLN A 313 27.33 -8.02 11.20
N PRO A 314 27.37 -8.92 12.19
CA PRO A 314 26.15 -9.49 12.75
C PRO A 314 25.22 -8.35 13.17
N VAL A 315 23.98 -8.38 12.65
CA VAL A 315 22.93 -7.43 13.03
C VAL A 315 22.70 -7.59 14.54
N PRO A 316 22.98 -6.58 15.37
CA PRO A 316 22.63 -6.67 16.77
C PRO A 316 21.11 -6.71 16.89
N GLU A 317 20.58 -7.54 17.80
CA GLU A 317 19.20 -7.43 18.25
C GLU A 317 18.90 -5.97 18.63
N PRO A 318 17.67 -5.48 18.42
CA PRO A 318 17.32 -4.10 18.70
C PRO A 318 17.55 -3.80 20.19
N VAL A 319 18.69 -3.19 20.51
CA VAL A 319 18.93 -2.58 21.81
C VAL A 319 18.03 -1.36 21.84
N GLN A 320 17.03 -1.38 22.73
CA GLN A 320 16.30 -0.18 23.11
C GLN A 320 17.32 0.89 23.52
N GLN A 321 17.57 1.84 22.63
CA GLN A 321 18.37 3.01 22.99
C GLN A 321 17.53 3.83 23.98
N PRO A 322 18.08 4.20 25.14
CA PRO A 322 17.40 5.12 26.03
C PRO A 322 17.21 6.44 25.28
N VAL A 323 15.95 6.88 25.24
CA VAL A 323 15.54 8.20 24.75
C VAL A 323 16.46 9.24 25.42
N PRO A 324 17.27 10.01 24.68
CA PRO A 324 18.04 11.08 25.30
C PRO A 324 17.05 12.11 25.87
N GLU A 325 17.25 12.45 27.14
CA GLU A 325 16.50 13.54 27.78
C GLU A 325 16.60 14.81 26.94
N PRO A 326 15.50 15.56 26.77
CA PRO A 326 15.49 16.75 25.94
C PRO A 326 16.40 17.81 26.56
N VAL A 327 17.47 18.16 25.86
CA VAL A 327 18.22 19.39 26.14
C VAL A 327 17.36 20.57 25.67
N PRO A 328 17.08 21.57 26.53
CA PRO A 328 16.30 22.72 26.12
C PRO A 328 17.10 23.54 25.10
N ARG A 329 16.70 23.48 23.82
CA ARG A 329 17.13 24.43 22.80
C ARG A 329 16.09 25.54 22.71
N SER A 330 16.53 26.76 22.96
CA SER A 330 15.74 27.98 22.79
C SER A 330 15.28 28.12 21.33
N ALA A 331 13.98 28.21 21.12
CA ALA A 331 13.38 28.49 19.82
C ALA A 331 13.79 29.89 19.31
N PRO A 332 14.05 30.09 18.00
CA PRO A 332 14.03 31.42 17.42
C PRO A 332 12.58 31.94 17.38
N GLU A 333 12.41 33.23 17.65
CA GLU A 333 11.12 33.94 17.60
C GLU A 333 10.47 33.81 16.21
N PRO A 334 9.16 33.46 16.12
CA PRO A 334 8.45 33.48 14.85
C PRO A 334 8.21 34.93 14.40
N ALA A 335 8.49 35.20 13.12
CA ALA A 335 8.13 36.46 12.48
C ALA A 335 6.59 36.63 12.49
N ARG A 336 6.16 37.85 12.83
CA ARG A 336 4.75 38.24 12.98
C ARG A 336 4.05 38.31 11.61
N GLY A 337 3.06 37.46 11.38
CA GLY A 337 2.12 37.54 10.26
C GLY A 337 0.74 38.02 10.71
N ASP A 338 0.09 38.83 9.89
CA ASP A 338 -1.34 39.16 10.03
C ASP A 338 -2.17 37.90 9.75
N GLY A 339 -3.35 37.70 10.35
CA GLY A 339 -4.16 36.47 10.20
C GLY A 339 -4.79 36.26 8.80
N SER A 340 -4.11 36.67 7.73
CA SER A 340 -4.52 36.54 6.33
C SER A 340 -4.28 35.11 5.80
N PRO A 341 -5.07 34.63 4.82
CA PRO A 341 -4.79 33.37 4.11
C PRO A 341 -3.35 33.31 3.57
N ALA A 342 -2.78 34.45 3.15
CA ALA A 342 -1.39 34.52 2.71
C ALA A 342 -0.39 34.25 3.84
N ALA A 343 -0.71 34.61 5.08
CA ALA A 343 0.13 34.35 6.24
C ALA A 343 0.03 32.89 6.72
N ALA A 344 -1.15 32.27 6.63
CA ALA A 344 -1.30 30.84 6.89
C ALA A 344 -0.47 29.99 5.91
N VAL A 345 -0.48 30.35 4.62
CA VAL A 345 0.40 29.73 3.62
C VAL A 345 1.87 29.96 3.95
N ALA A 346 2.27 31.17 4.37
CA ALA A 346 3.66 31.45 4.75
C ALA A 346 4.11 30.64 5.98
N VAL A 347 3.24 30.48 6.99
CA VAL A 347 3.49 29.63 8.16
C VAL A 347 3.62 28.16 7.75
N ALA A 348 2.71 27.67 6.90
CA ALA A 348 2.78 26.31 6.37
C ALA A 348 4.06 26.06 5.55
N THR A 349 4.46 27.00 4.70
CA THR A 349 5.72 26.96 3.93
C THR A 349 6.93 26.86 4.86
N ALA A 350 7.03 27.75 5.86
CA ALA A 350 8.16 27.74 6.78
C ALA A 350 8.27 26.42 7.57
N ARG A 351 7.12 25.86 8.02
CA ARG A 351 7.08 24.56 8.72
C ARG A 351 7.49 23.40 7.83
N LEU A 352 7.08 23.41 6.57
CA LEU A 352 7.47 22.40 5.59
C LEU A 352 8.96 22.48 5.25
N GLU A 353 9.51 23.68 5.06
CA GLU A 353 10.94 23.90 4.84
C GLU A 353 11.77 23.38 6.04
N GLU A 354 11.32 23.61 7.27
CA GLU A 354 11.96 23.05 8.48
C GLU A 354 11.94 21.52 8.49
N LEU A 355 10.79 20.90 8.19
CA LEU A 355 10.65 19.44 8.17
C LEU A 355 11.55 18.80 7.10
N ILE A 356 11.57 19.37 5.90
CA ILE A 356 12.37 18.87 4.77
C ILE A 356 13.86 19.10 5.00
N ALA A 357 14.24 20.25 5.56
CA ALA A 357 15.63 20.54 5.92
C ALA A 357 16.17 19.53 6.94
N GLY A 358 15.34 19.13 7.90
CA GLY A 358 15.67 18.09 8.89
C GLY A 358 16.00 16.73 8.24
N GLU A 359 15.22 16.32 7.23
CA GLU A 359 15.45 15.06 6.51
C GLU A 359 16.65 15.12 5.55
N LEU A 360 16.88 16.27 4.90
CA LEU A 360 18.01 16.44 3.98
C LEU A 360 19.33 16.77 4.68
N GLY A 361 19.33 17.00 6.00
CA GLY A 361 20.49 17.47 6.75
C GLY A 361 20.96 18.87 6.31
N ARG A 362 20.04 19.72 5.82
CA ARG A 362 20.31 21.08 5.33
C ARG A 362 19.71 22.13 6.26
N THR A 363 19.94 23.41 5.97
CA THR A 363 19.21 24.51 6.63
C THR A 363 17.91 24.82 5.87
N SER A 364 16.86 25.26 6.57
CA SER A 364 15.57 25.60 5.94
C SER A 364 15.69 26.69 4.87
N ALA A 365 16.66 27.60 5.01
CA ALA A 365 16.95 28.63 4.01
C ALA A 365 17.48 28.08 2.67
N ASP A 366 17.99 26.84 2.65
CA ASP A 366 18.53 26.19 1.46
C ASP A 366 17.52 25.25 0.78
N VAL A 367 16.27 25.19 1.27
CA VAL A 367 15.21 24.34 0.71
C VAL A 367 14.42 25.15 -0.31
N PRO A 368 14.53 24.85 -1.62
CA PRO A 368 13.77 25.57 -2.64
C PRO A 368 12.27 25.20 -2.57
N SER A 369 11.40 26.20 -2.46
CA SER A 369 9.96 25.98 -2.26
C SER A 369 9.19 25.56 -3.51
N ASP A 370 9.71 25.89 -4.70
CA ASP A 370 9.09 25.59 -6.02
C ASP A 370 9.69 24.35 -6.71
N THR A 371 10.68 23.71 -6.09
CA THR A 371 11.31 22.49 -6.66
C THR A 371 10.53 21.25 -6.25
N GLY A 372 10.50 20.23 -7.12
CA GLY A 372 9.89 18.94 -6.80
C GLY A 372 10.63 18.25 -5.66
N PHE A 373 9.93 17.59 -4.73
CA PHE A 373 10.59 16.90 -3.61
C PHE A 373 11.66 15.88 -4.05
N TYR A 374 11.44 15.16 -5.15
CA TYR A 374 12.42 14.24 -5.73
C TYR A 374 13.64 14.93 -6.32
N ASP A 375 13.44 16.08 -6.94
CA ASP A 375 14.54 16.87 -7.51
C ASP A 375 15.42 17.46 -6.39
N MET A 376 14.89 17.58 -5.17
CA MET A 376 15.67 17.91 -3.96
C MET A 376 16.44 16.72 -3.38
N GLY A 377 16.20 15.50 -3.86
CA GLY A 377 16.84 14.27 -3.40
C GLY A 377 16.07 13.52 -2.31
N LEU A 378 14.82 13.87 -2.02
CA LEU A 378 13.96 13.08 -1.14
C LEU A 378 13.48 11.83 -1.86
N ASP A 379 13.59 10.68 -1.20
CA ASP A 379 13.01 9.42 -1.68
C ASP A 379 11.60 9.19 -1.08
N SER A 380 10.96 8.10 -1.50
CA SER A 380 9.60 7.75 -1.05
C SER A 380 9.53 7.49 0.46
N VAL A 381 10.58 6.95 1.08
CA VAL A 381 10.61 6.63 2.51
C VAL A 381 10.71 7.92 3.32
N ALA A 382 11.60 8.83 2.90
CA ALA A 382 11.70 10.16 3.49
C ALA A 382 10.39 10.95 3.36
N LEU A 383 9.72 10.86 2.20
CA LEU A 383 8.42 11.49 2.01
C LEU A 383 7.33 10.87 2.88
N LEU A 384 7.25 9.55 3.02
CA LEU A 384 6.30 8.94 3.94
C LEU A 384 6.55 9.35 5.40
N GLY A 385 7.81 9.41 5.83
CA GLY A 385 8.18 9.93 7.16
C GLY A 385 7.82 11.41 7.37
N ILE A 386 7.94 12.24 6.33
CA ILE A 386 7.44 13.63 6.35
C ILE A 386 5.92 13.63 6.50
N GLY A 387 5.22 12.73 5.82
CA GLY A 387 3.76 12.56 5.93
C GLY A 387 3.31 12.29 7.36
N GLU A 388 3.91 11.32 8.04
CA GLU A 388 3.57 10.98 9.44
C GLU A 388 3.82 12.15 10.41
N ARG A 389 4.91 12.91 10.19
CA ARG A 389 5.18 14.13 10.96
C ARG A 389 4.16 15.24 10.65
N LEU A 390 3.71 15.34 9.40
CA LEU A 390 2.66 16.27 9.02
C LEU A 390 1.32 15.92 9.66
N GLU A 391 0.95 14.63 9.73
CA GLU A 391 -0.25 14.19 10.44
C GLU A 391 -0.24 14.63 11.91
N THR A 392 0.92 14.48 12.55
CA THR A 392 1.14 14.95 13.93
C THR A 392 0.96 16.46 14.04
N LEU A 393 1.43 17.21 13.05
CA LEU A 393 1.36 18.67 13.02
C LEU A 393 -0.05 19.20 12.74
N VAL A 394 -0.82 18.55 11.87
CA VAL A 394 -2.20 18.97 11.55
C VAL A 394 -3.24 18.40 12.52
N GLY A 395 -2.89 17.35 13.28
CA GLY A 395 -3.79 16.66 14.19
C GLY A 395 -4.86 15.82 13.48
N ALA A 396 -4.58 15.39 12.24
CA ALA A 396 -5.48 14.62 11.39
C ALA A 396 -4.69 13.60 10.57
N THR A 397 -5.30 12.46 10.27
CA THR A 397 -4.75 11.50 9.31
C THR A 397 -4.75 12.13 7.93
N LEU A 398 -3.58 12.12 7.29
CA LEU A 398 -3.37 12.63 5.95
C LEU A 398 -3.32 11.42 5.03
N TYR A 399 -3.92 11.57 3.86
CA TYR A 399 -3.87 10.51 2.88
C TYR A 399 -2.40 10.32 2.41
N PRO A 400 -1.88 9.08 2.29
CA PRO A 400 -0.46 8.85 2.00
C PRO A 400 0.00 9.45 0.67
N THR A 401 -0.91 9.73 -0.27
CA THR A 401 -0.60 10.31 -1.58
C THR A 401 -0.36 11.83 -1.56
N LEU A 402 -0.68 12.52 -0.46
CA LEU A 402 -0.70 13.99 -0.35
C LEU A 402 0.58 14.66 -0.82
N LEU A 403 1.71 14.13 -0.38
CA LEU A 403 3.03 14.67 -0.69
C LEU A 403 3.42 14.51 -2.17
N PHE A 404 2.75 13.62 -2.91
CA PHE A 404 2.99 13.43 -4.34
C PHE A 404 1.98 14.19 -5.20
N GLU A 405 0.74 14.39 -4.70
CA GLU A 405 -0.24 15.25 -5.35
C GLU A 405 0.21 16.71 -5.34
N TYR A 406 0.81 17.14 -4.23
CA TYR A 406 1.39 18.46 -4.05
C TYR A 406 2.91 18.38 -4.00
N GLY A 407 3.52 18.02 -5.13
CA GLY A 407 4.94 17.68 -5.23
C GLY A 407 5.97 18.79 -4.93
N THR A 408 5.55 19.98 -4.48
CA THR A 408 6.44 21.08 -4.06
C THR A 408 6.00 21.63 -2.70
N VAL A 409 6.92 22.23 -1.96
CA VAL A 409 6.61 22.90 -0.68
C VAL A 409 5.51 23.93 -0.87
N ALA A 410 5.59 24.75 -1.92
CA ALA A 410 4.62 25.81 -2.18
C ALA A 410 3.22 25.26 -2.50
N ALA A 411 3.13 24.16 -3.25
CA ALA A 411 1.85 23.53 -3.57
C ALA A 411 1.22 22.89 -2.33
N LEU A 412 2.03 22.20 -1.53
CA LEU A 412 1.58 21.50 -0.33
C LEU A 412 1.19 22.48 0.78
N ALA A 413 1.99 23.52 1.01
CA ALA A 413 1.70 24.57 1.98
C ALA A 413 0.35 25.23 1.71
N ARG A 414 0.03 25.47 0.44
CA ARG A 414 -1.25 26.05 0.03
C ARG A 414 -2.41 25.11 0.35
N HIS A 415 -2.33 23.85 -0.07
CA HIS A 415 -3.37 22.87 0.21
C HIS A 415 -3.59 22.66 1.71
N LEU A 416 -2.50 22.55 2.49
CA LEU A 416 -2.55 22.36 3.93
C LEU A 416 -3.13 23.57 4.65
N ALA A 417 -2.78 24.80 4.25
CA ALA A 417 -3.35 26.02 4.81
C ALA A 417 -4.84 26.18 4.48
N ASP A 418 -5.28 25.73 3.29
CA ASP A 418 -6.68 25.78 2.86
C ASP A 418 -7.53 24.71 3.57
N THR A 419 -6.98 23.50 3.75
CA THR A 419 -7.72 22.33 4.27
C THR A 419 -7.67 22.24 5.79
N TYR A 420 -6.55 22.67 6.40
CA TYR A 420 -6.32 22.61 7.85
C TYR A 420 -5.92 23.99 8.42
N PRO A 421 -6.76 25.04 8.27
CA PRO A 421 -6.40 26.40 8.66
C PRO A 421 -6.11 26.53 10.16
N HIS A 422 -6.65 25.65 11.02
CA HIS A 422 -6.38 25.65 12.46
C HIS A 422 -4.93 25.28 12.80
N ALA A 423 -4.26 24.47 11.97
CA ALA A 423 -2.89 24.03 12.18
C ALA A 423 -1.85 25.10 11.78
N PHE A 424 -2.24 26.03 10.90
CA PHE A 424 -1.36 27.03 10.31
C PHE A 424 -1.79 28.48 10.57
N ALA A 425 -2.83 28.69 11.39
CA ALA A 425 -3.24 30.02 11.82
C ALA A 425 -2.13 30.68 12.68
N ALA A 426 -1.74 31.90 12.31
CA ALA A 426 -0.95 32.75 13.20
C ALA A 426 -1.76 32.99 14.48
N ALA A 427 -1.19 32.66 15.64
CA ALA A 427 -1.87 32.74 16.92
C ALA A 427 -2.51 34.13 17.14
N PRO A 428 -3.81 34.22 17.51
CA PRO A 428 -4.40 35.49 17.88
C PRO A 428 -3.74 36.02 19.15
N CYS A 429 -3.34 37.29 19.11
CA CYS A 429 -2.72 38.01 20.22
C CYS A 429 -3.69 38.10 21.40
N ALA A 430 -3.32 37.53 22.55
CA ALA A 430 -3.94 37.81 23.84
C ALA A 430 -2.87 37.94 24.95
N PRO A 431 -3.03 38.85 25.93
CA PRO A 431 -1.99 39.22 26.88
C PRO A 431 -1.86 38.21 28.05
N ALA A 432 -0.64 38.05 28.57
CA ALA A 432 -0.29 37.37 29.83
C ALA A 432 -0.98 38.07 31.04
N GLU A 433 -1.38 37.42 32.14
CA GLU A 433 -0.70 36.58 33.16
C GLU A 433 -1.79 35.99 34.13
N PRO A 434 -1.51 35.36 35.31
CA PRO A 434 -0.57 34.29 35.71
C PRO A 434 -1.27 33.10 36.46
N GLU A 435 -0.44 32.14 36.90
CA GLU A 435 -0.67 30.82 37.53
C GLU A 435 -1.67 30.68 38.70
N GLU A 436 -2.24 29.47 38.85
CA GLU A 436 -2.28 28.73 40.13
C GLU A 436 -2.57 27.22 39.93
N GLY A 437 -2.02 26.38 40.82
CA GLY A 437 -1.76 24.96 40.59
C GLY A 437 -2.81 23.95 41.10
N GLY A 438 -2.52 22.66 40.85
CA GLY A 438 -3.29 21.52 41.36
C GLY A 438 -2.72 20.17 40.87
N PRO A 439 -2.49 19.17 41.75
CA PRO A 439 -1.72 17.97 41.44
C PRO A 439 -2.54 16.89 40.72
N GLY A 440 -1.91 16.18 39.78
CA GLY A 440 -2.50 15.04 39.06
C GLY A 440 -2.43 13.72 39.85
N PRO A 441 -3.38 12.78 39.64
CA PRO A 441 -3.29 11.44 40.21
C PRO A 441 -2.53 10.47 39.29
N ALA A 442 -1.90 9.50 39.95
CA ALA A 442 -0.96 8.52 39.44
C ALA A 442 -1.54 7.52 38.43
N VAL A 443 -0.73 7.19 37.42
CA VAL A 443 -0.93 6.07 36.49
C VAL A 443 -0.36 4.80 37.11
N GLY A 444 -1.20 3.76 37.20
CA GLY A 444 -0.82 2.44 37.69
C GLY A 444 0.10 1.70 36.72
N THR A 445 1.15 1.10 37.26
CA THR A 445 2.05 0.18 36.56
C THR A 445 1.37 -1.17 36.37
N GLY A 446 0.99 -1.49 35.13
CA GLY A 446 0.60 -2.84 34.72
C GLY A 446 1.79 -3.57 34.10
N GLU A 447 2.29 -4.59 34.78
CA GLU A 447 3.27 -5.55 34.25
C GLU A 447 2.71 -6.26 33.01
N ALA A 448 3.42 -6.17 31.89
CA ALA A 448 3.20 -7.04 30.74
C ALA A 448 3.83 -8.41 31.01
N VAL A 449 2.99 -9.45 31.10
CA VAL A 449 3.42 -10.83 31.22
C VAL A 449 3.73 -11.37 29.82
N THR A 450 5.01 -11.67 29.56
CA THR A 450 5.44 -12.40 28.36
C THR A 450 5.09 -13.88 28.51
N LEU A 451 4.10 -14.36 27.75
CA LEU A 451 3.84 -15.79 27.60
C LEU A 451 4.50 -16.27 26.31
N CYS A 452 5.66 -16.91 26.46
CA CYS A 452 6.32 -17.66 25.40
C CYS A 452 5.59 -19.00 25.23
N ARG A 453 5.10 -19.33 24.02
CA ARG A 453 4.50 -20.64 23.75
C ARG A 453 4.94 -21.23 22.39
N VAL A 454 5.80 -22.23 22.54
CA VAL A 454 5.99 -23.50 21.79
C VAL A 454 6.46 -23.47 20.34
N GLU A 455 7.66 -24.01 20.16
CA GLU A 455 8.23 -24.51 18.91
C GLU A 455 7.30 -25.52 18.22
N ARG A 456 6.86 -25.22 16.98
CA ARG A 456 6.94 -26.11 15.82
C ARG A 456 6.36 -25.44 14.58
N TRP A 457 7.17 -25.46 13.52
CA TRP A 457 6.78 -25.19 12.15
C TRP A 457 5.78 -26.26 11.70
N ALA A 458 4.63 -25.84 11.19
CA ALA A 458 3.79 -26.69 10.37
C ALA A 458 4.00 -26.28 8.90
N GLU A 459 4.32 -27.24 8.05
CA GLU A 459 4.15 -27.09 6.61
C GLU A 459 2.65 -26.89 6.36
N ALA A 460 2.30 -25.80 5.67
CA ALA A 460 0.94 -25.61 5.19
C ALA A 460 0.66 -26.67 4.10
N PRO A 461 -0.55 -27.27 4.07
CA PRO A 461 -0.91 -28.31 3.11
C PRO A 461 -0.95 -27.83 1.65
#